data_AF-A0A1E5IJQ0-F1
#
_entry.id   AF-A0A1E5IJQ0-F1
#
_cell.length_a   1.000
_cell.length_b   1.000
_cell.length_c   1.000
_cell.angle_alpha   90.00
_cell.angle_beta   90.00
_cell.angle_gamma   90.00
#
_symmetry.space_group_name_H-M   'P 1'
#
loop_
_entity.id
_entity.type
_entity.pdbx_description
1 polymer ?
#
loop_
_entity_poly.entity_id
_entity_poly.type
_entity_poly.pdbx_seq_one_letter_code
_entity_poly.pdbx_strand_id
1 'polypeptide(L)'
;MKTPFWVGIIVFILDQLTKILVGRFVSYGYSVNVISFLNFFNIVNIHNTGAAFSIFRGRNSFFSLIVFLFLTALSGWLYKNWNKLHKIQIYAFCLIISGGLGNLTDRLLCGAVVDFLDFGINSLRWPAFNVADSCIFIAAILILTDILISGRQKV
;
A
#
# COMPACT_ATOMS: atom_id res chain seq x y z
N MET A 1 22.12 11.44 11.69
CA MET A 1 21.61 11.26 10.30
C MET A 1 20.10 11.24 10.35
N LYS A 2 19.44 12.13 9.60
CA LYS A 2 17.99 12.38 9.72
C LYS A 2 17.20 11.12 9.36
N THR A 3 16.41 10.69 10.32
CA THR A 3 15.47 9.57 10.35
C THR A 3 14.49 9.63 9.17
N PRO A 4 14.28 8.58 8.34
CA PRO A 4 13.38 8.62 7.18
C PRO A 4 11.88 8.56 7.54
N PHE A 5 11.48 8.89 8.77
CA PHE A 5 10.05 8.96 9.17
C PHE A 5 9.22 9.86 8.24
N TRP A 6 9.83 10.94 7.76
CA TRP A 6 9.18 11.86 6.83
C TRP A 6 8.69 11.17 5.56
N VAL A 7 9.38 10.12 5.08
CA VAL A 7 8.92 9.35 3.92
C VAL A 7 7.60 8.66 4.22
N GLY A 8 7.46 8.02 5.39
CA GLY A 8 6.22 7.37 5.80
C GLY A 8 5.05 8.36 5.89
N ILE A 9 5.30 9.56 6.43
CA ILE A 9 4.29 10.63 6.52
C ILE A 9 3.89 11.10 5.12
N ILE A 10 4.86 11.36 4.24
CA ILE A 10 4.62 11.84 2.88
C ILE A 10 3.78 10.83 2.10
N VAL A 11 4.16 9.55 2.09
CA VAL A 11 3.42 8.54 1.30
C VAL A 11 2.04 8.25 1.88
N PHE A 12 1.85 8.32 3.20
CA PHE A 12 0.53 8.23 3.83
C PHE A 12 -0.37 9.39 3.39
N ILE A 13 0.14 10.63 3.42
CA ILE A 13 -0.60 11.80 2.95
C ILE A 13 -0.93 11.67 1.46
N LEU A 14 0.03 11.24 0.63
CA LEU A 14 -0.20 11.03 -0.80
C LEU A 14 -1.27 9.97 -1.06
N ASP A 15 -1.26 8.86 -0.32
CA ASP A 15 -2.29 7.82 -0.43
C ASP A 15 -3.68 8.37 -0.10
N GLN A 16 -3.86 9.00 1.07
CA GLN A 16 -5.16 9.55 1.44
C GLN A 16 -5.63 10.66 0.48
N LEU A 17 -4.73 11.56 0.07
CA LEU A 17 -5.08 12.63 -0.87
C LEU A 17 -5.53 12.06 -2.22
N THR A 18 -4.81 11.09 -2.77
CA THR A 18 -5.17 10.50 -4.07
C THR A 18 -6.51 9.76 -3.99
N LYS A 19 -6.79 9.04 -2.91
CA LYS A 19 -8.09 8.40 -2.68
C LYS A 19 -9.24 9.40 -2.58
N ILE A 20 -9.04 10.49 -1.85
CA ILE A 20 -10.02 11.58 -1.74
C ILE A 20 -10.28 12.22 -3.11
N LEU A 21 -9.23 12.48 -3.89
CA LEU A 21 -9.35 13.04 -5.23
C LEU A 21 -10.13 12.10 -6.16
N VAL A 22 -9.81 10.81 -6.17
CA VAL A 22 -10.56 9.83 -6.97
C VAL A 22 -12.02 9.77 -6.55
N GLY A 23 -12.31 9.69 -5.25
CA GLY A 23 -13.69 9.70 -4.74
C GLY A 23 -14.48 10.97 -5.10
N ARG A 24 -13.80 12.09 -5.36
CA ARG A 24 -14.43 13.36 -5.76
C ARG A 24 -14.65 13.47 -7.28
N PHE A 25 -13.74 12.94 -8.08
CA PHE A 25 -13.72 13.16 -9.54
C PHE A 25 -14.18 11.95 -10.35
N VAL A 26 -14.22 10.75 -9.78
CA VAL A 26 -14.64 9.52 -10.44
C VAL A 26 -15.76 8.89 -9.62
N SER A 27 -16.96 8.82 -10.20
CA SER A 27 -18.11 8.17 -9.57
C SER A 27 -17.82 6.70 -9.27
N TYR A 28 -18.37 6.19 -8.15
CA TYR A 28 -18.22 4.79 -7.78
C TYR A 28 -18.64 3.84 -8.92
N GLY A 29 -17.78 2.87 -9.24
CA GLY A 29 -18.01 1.90 -10.32
C GLY A 29 -17.72 2.41 -11.74
N TYR A 30 -17.33 3.69 -11.89
CA TYR A 30 -16.92 4.27 -13.16
C TYR A 30 -15.39 4.31 -13.29
N SER A 31 -14.93 4.56 -14.52
CA SER A 31 -13.53 4.69 -14.86
C SER A 31 -13.28 5.87 -15.80
N VAL A 32 -12.09 6.44 -15.69
CA VAL A 32 -11.54 7.43 -16.61
C VAL A 32 -10.33 6.79 -17.29
N ASN A 33 -10.38 6.69 -18.62
CA ASN A 33 -9.24 6.17 -19.36
C ASN A 33 -8.16 7.25 -19.48
N VAL A 34 -6.94 6.91 -19.02
CA VAL A 34 -5.78 7.81 -19.03
C VAL A 34 -4.87 7.48 -20.20
N ILE A 35 -4.65 6.19 -20.47
CA ILE A 35 -3.90 5.72 -21.63
C ILE A 35 -4.82 4.84 -22.47
N SER A 36 -5.29 5.38 -23.60
CA SER A 36 -6.31 4.73 -24.45
C SER A 36 -5.75 3.64 -25.32
N PHE A 37 -4.44 3.68 -25.64
CA PHE A 37 -3.79 2.62 -26.40
C PHE A 37 -3.97 1.28 -25.67
N LEU A 38 -4.71 0.35 -26.30
CA LEU A 38 -5.08 -0.95 -25.74
C LEU A 38 -5.76 -0.90 -24.36
N ASN A 39 -6.40 0.23 -24.01
CA ASN A 39 -6.98 0.47 -22.69
C ASN A 39 -5.96 0.22 -21.55
N PHE A 40 -4.71 0.67 -21.73
CA PHE A 40 -3.60 0.25 -20.87
C PHE A 40 -3.73 0.72 -19.42
N PHE A 41 -4.15 1.97 -19.19
CA PHE A 41 -4.24 2.55 -17.86
C PHE A 41 -5.51 3.37 -17.69
N ASN A 42 -6.24 3.04 -16.62
CA ASN A 42 -7.45 3.73 -16.19
C ASN A 42 -7.31 4.18 -14.73
N ILE A 43 -8.00 5.27 -14.40
CA ILE A 43 -8.34 5.60 -13.03
C ILE A 43 -9.77 5.09 -12.79
N VAL A 44 -9.91 4.14 -11.88
CA VAL A 44 -11.21 3.58 -11.47
C VAL A 44 -11.59 4.06 -10.08
N ASN A 45 -12.85 3.91 -9.68
CA ASN A 45 -13.24 4.05 -8.29
C ASN A 45 -13.93 2.76 -7.81
N ILE A 46 -13.14 1.88 -7.18
CA ILE A 46 -13.57 0.57 -6.67
C ILE A 46 -13.36 0.52 -5.16
N HIS A 47 -14.37 0.08 -4.42
CA HIS A 47 -14.29 -0.11 -2.97
C HIS A 47 -14.09 -1.59 -2.65
N ASN A 48 -12.88 -1.92 -2.18
CA ASN A 48 -12.47 -3.28 -1.88
C ASN A 48 -12.74 -3.63 -0.41
N THR A 49 -13.68 -4.57 -0.21
CA THR A 49 -14.07 -5.08 1.12
C THR A 49 -13.31 -6.34 1.53
N GLY A 50 -12.30 -6.74 0.76
CA GLY A 50 -11.43 -7.87 1.06
C GLY A 50 -9.97 -7.45 1.20
N ALA A 51 -9.12 -8.46 1.39
CA ALA A 51 -7.69 -8.38 1.13
C ALA A 51 -7.40 -8.89 -0.30
N ALA A 52 -6.13 -9.09 -0.64
CA ALA A 52 -5.73 -9.72 -1.89
C ALA A 52 -6.52 -11.04 -2.11
N PHE A 53 -6.93 -11.29 -3.36
CA PHE A 53 -7.74 -12.44 -3.77
C PHE A 53 -9.08 -12.59 -3.02
N SER A 54 -9.66 -11.49 -2.51
CA SER A 54 -10.94 -11.48 -1.77
C SER A 54 -10.93 -12.26 -0.46
N ILE A 55 -9.76 -12.56 0.09
CA ILE A 55 -9.65 -13.17 1.42
C ILE A 55 -10.25 -12.19 2.44
N PHE A 56 -11.04 -12.68 3.40
CA PHE A 56 -11.78 -11.89 4.41
C PHE A 56 -12.88 -10.95 3.90
N ARG A 57 -13.40 -11.14 2.68
CA ARG A 57 -14.57 -10.39 2.20
C ARG A 57 -15.72 -10.46 3.22
N GLY A 58 -16.26 -9.29 3.59
CA GLY A 58 -17.34 -9.19 4.59
C GLY A 58 -16.91 -9.31 6.06
N ARG A 59 -15.61 -9.46 6.33
CA ARG A 59 -15.03 -9.50 7.70
C ARG A 59 -14.08 -8.32 7.95
N ASN A 60 -14.43 -7.14 7.44
CA ASN A 60 -13.57 -5.96 7.49
C ASN A 60 -13.10 -5.60 8.90
N SER A 61 -13.98 -5.63 9.91
CA SER A 61 -13.59 -5.31 11.29
C SER A 61 -12.53 -6.27 11.85
N PHE A 62 -12.66 -7.57 11.56
CA PHE A 62 -11.68 -8.58 11.98
C PHE A 62 -10.34 -8.40 11.25
N PHE A 63 -10.39 -8.16 9.95
CA PHE A 63 -9.18 -7.92 9.16
C PHE A 63 -8.47 -6.62 9.60
N SER A 64 -9.22 -5.54 9.80
CA SER A 64 -8.70 -4.28 10.33
C SER A 64 -8.04 -4.44 11.70
N LEU A 65 -8.60 -5.27 12.60
CA LEU A 65 -7.99 -5.57 13.89
C LEU A 65 -6.64 -6.29 13.72
N ILE A 66 -6.57 -7.30 12.85
CA ILE A 66 -5.31 -8.02 12.56
C ILE A 66 -4.26 -7.05 12.03
N VAL A 67 -4.62 -6.23 11.03
CA VAL A 67 -3.71 -5.25 10.43
C VAL A 67 -3.26 -4.22 11.46
N PHE A 68 -4.16 -3.71 12.28
CA PHE A 68 -3.82 -2.78 13.36
C PHE A 68 -2.80 -3.39 14.32
N LEU A 69 -3.05 -4.59 14.84
CA LEU A 69 -2.13 -5.28 15.76
C LEU A 69 -0.76 -5.53 15.11
N PHE A 70 -0.74 -5.95 13.85
CA PHE A 70 0.49 -6.12 13.09
C PHE A 70 1.28 -4.82 12.96
N LEU A 71 0.62 -3.72 12.57
CA LEU A 71 1.27 -2.41 12.39
C LEU A 71 1.80 -1.85 13.70
N THR A 72 1.07 -2.01 14.81
CA THR A 72 1.53 -1.63 16.15
C THR A 72 2.76 -2.43 16.56
N ALA A 73 2.72 -3.77 16.40
CA ALA A 73 3.84 -4.63 16.72
C ALA A 73 5.08 -4.31 15.88
N LEU A 74 4.90 -4.13 14.56
CA LEU A 74 5.97 -3.78 13.63
C LEU A 74 6.59 -2.42 13.96
N SER A 75 5.77 -1.42 14.29
CA SER A 75 6.23 -0.09 14.68
C SER A 75 7.06 -0.13 15.97
N GLY A 76 6.59 -0.88 16.98
CA GLY A 76 7.32 -1.08 18.23
C GLY A 76 8.65 -1.84 18.03
N TRP A 77 8.63 -2.87 17.18
CA TRP A 77 9.85 -3.60 16.82
C TRP A 77 10.86 -2.74 16.06
N LEU A 78 10.39 -1.94 15.10
CA LEU A 78 11.23 -1.01 14.32
C LEU A 78 11.87 0.03 15.25
N TYR A 79 11.09 0.60 16.17
CA TYR A 79 11.59 1.55 17.15
C TYR A 79 12.69 0.94 18.02
N LYS A 80 12.48 -0.27 18.54
CA LYS A 80 13.46 -0.98 19.38
C LYS A 80 14.76 -1.33 18.64
N ASN A 81 14.67 -1.67 17.36
CA ASN A 81 15.81 -2.14 16.57
C ASN A 81 16.41 -1.07 15.66
N TRP A 82 15.94 0.16 15.75
CA TRP A 82 16.26 1.26 14.84
C TRP A 82 17.76 1.39 14.53
N ASN A 83 18.60 1.44 15.57
CA ASN A 83 20.04 1.66 15.43
C ASN A 83 20.81 0.44 14.88
N LYS A 84 20.15 -0.71 14.77
CA LYS A 84 20.74 -1.96 14.26
C LYS A 84 20.42 -2.21 12.79
N LEU A 85 19.50 -1.43 12.21
CA LEU A 85 19.01 -1.63 10.86
C LEU A 85 19.76 -0.78 9.85
N HIS A 86 19.95 -1.34 8.65
CA HIS A 86 20.44 -0.58 7.52
C HIS A 86 19.37 0.40 7.05
N LYS A 87 19.79 1.53 6.46
CA LYS A 87 18.85 2.56 5.97
C LYS A 87 17.76 1.98 5.06
N ILE A 88 18.13 1.07 4.16
CA ILE A 88 17.21 0.44 3.18
C ILE A 88 16.09 -0.32 3.89
N GLN A 89 16.41 -1.04 4.96
CA GLN A 89 15.44 -1.76 5.79
C GLN A 89 14.51 -0.78 6.49
N ILE A 90 15.06 0.30 7.04
CA ILE A 90 14.25 1.34 7.69
C ILE A 90 13.26 1.96 6.69
N TYR A 91 13.71 2.32 5.47
CA TYR A 91 12.80 2.82 4.42
C TYR A 91 11.71 1.81 4.10
N ALA A 92 12.06 0.53 3.92
CA ALA A 92 11.09 -0.52 3.65
C ALA A 92 10.05 -0.65 4.76
N PHE A 93 10.47 -0.68 6.03
CA PHE A 93 9.53 -0.75 7.16
C PHE A 93 8.64 0.50 7.26
N CYS A 94 9.19 1.69 7.02
CA CYS A 94 8.38 2.91 6.95
C CYS A 94 7.32 2.85 5.84
N LEU A 95 7.64 2.29 4.67
CA LEU A 95 6.70 2.09 3.56
C LEU A 95 5.61 1.05 3.89
N ILE A 96 5.97 -0.07 4.54
CA ILE A 96 4.98 -1.07 5.01
C ILE A 96 4.03 -0.44 6.02
N ILE A 97 4.56 0.29 7.00
CA ILE A 97 3.76 0.89 8.06
C ILE A 97 2.81 1.94 7.47
N SER A 98 3.32 2.85 6.64
CA SER A 98 2.52 3.92 6.04
C SER A 98 1.48 3.40 5.05
N GLY A 99 1.83 2.45 4.16
CA GLY A 99 0.86 1.82 3.26
C GLY A 99 -0.20 1.02 4.01
N GLY A 100 0.21 0.27 5.04
CA GLY A 100 -0.73 -0.43 5.92
C GLY A 100 -1.68 0.53 6.64
N LEU A 101 -1.18 1.66 7.16
CA LEU A 101 -1.99 2.68 7.80
C LEU A 101 -2.97 3.36 6.83
N GLY A 102 -2.57 3.64 5.59
CA GLY A 102 -3.47 4.20 4.57
C GLY A 102 -4.66 3.27 4.28
N ASN A 103 -4.36 2.00 4.02
CA ASN A 103 -5.39 0.98 3.78
C ASN A 103 -6.21 0.62 5.03
N LEU A 104 -5.66 0.77 6.24
CA LEU A 104 -6.41 0.60 7.48
C LEU A 104 -7.36 1.78 7.72
N THR A 105 -6.91 3.00 7.42
CA THR A 105 -7.69 4.23 7.59
C THR A 105 -8.97 4.16 6.76
N ASP A 106 -8.88 3.81 5.48
CA ASP A 106 -10.07 3.64 4.63
C ASP A 106 -11.03 2.59 5.18
N ARG A 107 -10.52 1.45 5.66
CA ARG A 107 -11.38 0.39 6.22
C ARG A 107 -12.13 0.85 7.47
N LEU A 108 -11.50 1.67 8.30
CA LEU A 108 -12.12 2.19 9.52
C LEU A 108 -13.16 3.28 9.21
N LEU A 109 -12.92 4.12 8.21
CA LEU A 109 -13.80 5.25 7.89
C LEU A 109 -14.92 4.88 6.91
N CYS A 110 -14.60 4.09 5.89
CA CYS A 110 -15.48 3.81 4.75
C CYS A 110 -15.92 2.33 4.69
N GLY A 111 -15.37 1.47 5.55
CA GLY A 111 -15.67 0.03 5.53
C GLY A 111 -15.10 -0.71 4.33
N ALA A 112 -14.22 -0.09 3.53
CA ALA A 112 -13.57 -0.66 2.36
C ALA A 112 -12.32 0.16 2.01
N VAL A 113 -11.40 -0.42 1.24
CA VAL A 113 -10.25 0.31 0.67
C VAL A 113 -10.62 0.90 -0.68
N VAL A 114 -10.21 2.15 -0.94
CA VAL A 114 -10.41 2.77 -2.26
C VAL A 114 -9.25 2.39 -3.18
N ASP A 115 -9.56 1.57 -4.18
CA ASP A 115 -8.63 1.15 -5.23
C ASP A 115 -8.93 1.90 -6.53
N PHE A 116 -7.87 2.38 -7.19
CA PHE A 116 -8.04 3.32 -8.30
C PHE A 116 -7.01 3.22 -9.43
N LEU A 117 -5.88 2.57 -9.21
CA LEU A 117 -4.89 2.30 -10.26
C LEU A 117 -5.27 1.00 -10.96
N ASP A 118 -5.74 1.10 -12.19
CA ASP A 118 -6.18 -0.05 -12.99
C ASP A 118 -5.35 -0.17 -14.28
N PHE A 119 -4.52 -1.20 -14.33
CA PHE A 119 -3.62 -1.50 -15.45
C PHE A 119 -3.98 -2.82 -16.12
N GLY A 120 -3.89 -2.88 -17.45
CA GLY A 120 -4.22 -4.09 -18.20
C GLY A 120 -4.04 -3.92 -19.70
N ILE A 121 -4.49 -4.92 -20.46
CA ILE A 121 -4.58 -4.88 -21.92
C ILE A 121 -6.00 -5.35 -22.27
N ASN A 122 -6.82 -4.43 -22.76
CA ASN A 122 -8.24 -4.67 -23.06
C ASN A 122 -8.98 -5.32 -21.87
N SER A 123 -9.45 -6.56 -22.04
CA SER A 123 -10.17 -7.34 -21.03
C SER A 123 -9.27 -8.04 -20.01
N LEU A 124 -7.97 -8.20 -20.30
CA LEU A 124 -7.02 -8.79 -19.37
C LEU A 124 -6.46 -7.70 -18.46
N ARG A 125 -6.94 -7.63 -17.22
CA ARG A 125 -6.58 -6.56 -16.28
C ARG A 125 -6.01 -7.11 -14.98
N TRP A 126 -5.03 -6.41 -14.44
CA TRP A 126 -4.53 -6.65 -13.09
C TRP A 126 -5.57 -6.12 -12.08
N PRO A 127 -5.74 -6.74 -10.89
CA PRO A 127 -6.61 -6.19 -9.86
C PRO A 127 -6.24 -4.75 -9.54
N ALA A 128 -7.23 -3.86 -9.48
CA ALA A 128 -6.99 -2.47 -9.13
C ALA A 128 -6.32 -2.35 -7.76
N PHE A 129 -5.44 -1.37 -7.62
CA PHE A 129 -4.67 -1.12 -6.40
C PHE A 129 -4.52 0.39 -6.15
N ASN A 130 -3.78 0.76 -5.11
CA ASN A 130 -3.58 2.15 -4.73
C ASN A 130 -2.11 2.47 -4.38
N VAL A 131 -1.87 3.69 -3.90
CA VAL A 131 -0.54 4.15 -3.50
C VAL A 131 -0.03 3.38 -2.28
N ALA A 132 -0.88 3.09 -1.31
CA ALA A 132 -0.55 2.25 -0.17
C ALA A 132 -0.09 0.84 -0.58
N ASP A 133 -0.77 0.18 -1.50
CA ASP A 133 -0.36 -1.14 -2.02
C ASP A 133 0.98 -1.07 -2.76
N SER A 134 1.19 0.00 -3.53
CA SER A 134 2.45 0.26 -4.22
C SER A 134 3.61 0.41 -3.23
N CYS A 135 3.38 1.10 -2.10
CA CYS A 135 4.38 1.26 -1.03
C CYS A 135 4.75 -0.09 -0.40
N ILE A 136 3.74 -0.93 -0.10
CA ILE A 136 3.95 -2.27 0.46
C ILE A 136 4.74 -3.15 -0.53
N PHE A 137 4.40 -3.10 -1.83
CA PHE A 137 5.10 -3.86 -2.86
C PHE A 137 6.56 -3.42 -3.03
N ILE A 138 6.82 -2.10 -3.10
CA ILE A 138 8.17 -1.55 -3.16
C ILE A 138 8.97 -1.96 -1.93
N ALA A 139 8.38 -1.90 -0.74
CA ALA A 139 9.05 -2.33 0.49
C ALA A 139 9.47 -3.80 0.45
N ALA A 140 8.62 -4.68 -0.08
CA ALA A 140 8.96 -6.09 -0.28
C ALA A 140 10.17 -6.26 -1.21
N ILE A 141 10.23 -5.50 -2.30
CA ILE A 141 11.40 -5.48 -3.21
C ILE A 141 12.66 -4.99 -2.49
N LEU A 142 12.56 -3.93 -1.69
CA LEU A 142 13.69 -3.38 -0.93
C LEU A 142 14.24 -4.38 0.10
N ILE A 143 13.37 -5.09 0.81
CA ILE A 143 13.78 -6.14 1.75
C ILE A 143 14.43 -7.31 1.00
N LEU A 144 13.83 -7.74 -0.11
CA LEU A 144 14.38 -8.85 -0.90
C LEU A 144 15.76 -8.52 -1.47
N THR A 145 15.93 -7.31 -2.01
CA THR A 145 17.22 -6.85 -2.54
C THR A 145 18.28 -6.72 -1.45
N ASP A 146 17.92 -6.20 -0.27
CA ASP A 146 18.81 -6.17 0.89
C ASP A 146 19.29 -7.56 1.28
N ILE A 147 18.38 -8.54 1.40
CA ILE A 147 18.72 -9.93 1.72
C ILE A 147 19.66 -10.54 0.66
N LEU A 148 19.36 -10.35 -0.63
CA LEU A 148 20.17 -10.91 -1.72
C LEU A 148 21.58 -10.30 -1.78
N ILE A 149 21.72 -9.02 -1.47
CA ILE A 149 23.02 -8.33 -1.47
C ILE A 149 23.82 -8.68 -0.21
N SER A 150 23.21 -8.64 0.97
CA SER A 150 23.87 -9.01 2.23
C SER A 150 24.25 -10.48 2.28
N GLY A 151 23.47 -11.36 1.65
CA GLY A 151 23.80 -12.78 1.50
C GLY A 151 25.06 -13.02 0.66
N ARG A 152 25.33 -12.18 -0.33
CA ARG A 152 26.53 -12.26 -1.18
C ARG A 152 27.81 -11.78 -0.50
N GLN A 153 27.72 -10.94 0.54
CA GLN A 153 28.88 -10.45 1.28
C GLN A 153 29.38 -11.44 2.36
N LYS A 154 28.63 -12.52 2.62
CA LYS A 154 28.99 -13.58 3.57
C LYS A 154 29.56 -14.84 2.91
N VAL A 155 29.78 -14.83 1.60
CA VAL A 155 30.44 -15.89 0.82
C VAL A 155 31.78 -15.35 0.33
#